data_AF-A0A1Z4N1Y5-F1
#
_entry.id   AF-A0A1Z4N1Y5-F1
#
_cell.length_a   1.000
_cell.length_b   1.000
_cell.length_c   1.000
_cell.angle_alpha   90.00
_cell.angle_beta   90.00
_cell.angle_gamma   90.00
#
_symmetry.space_group_name_H-M   'P 1'
#
loop_
_entity.id
_entity.type
_entity.pdbx_description
1 polymer ?
#
loop_
_entity_poly.entity_id
_entity_poly.type
_entity_poly.pdbx_seq_one_letter_code
_entity_poly.pdbx_strand_id
1 'polypeptide(L)'
;MAATLTRSWSVEFEKENLEKLFSQHAPHVPLTREHPSRPPITEAEKEHFYQYWAATGGHDLSIVQAASKAILLIPDPDLHLILSRQIGDDGAHAIAFRERVIALTGRDPIDDIRKEAERHWEFLEDVPYRNWLGFIAWELHYEHHILPQVWFNKLTSTIGDAVLAQQSSERFSDDEAIHRVTIANWWRKKFERASSNERAELAAQLLELDEEIQKRRAAYIKQRWQDAENFNGSNSQGIEPIYDAWRKEVLSYLLDIPNPQLTSIK
;
A
#
# COMPACT_ATOMS: atom_id res chain seq x y z
N MET A 1 -25.57 -12.44 -17.64
CA MET A 1 -26.10 -11.52 -16.62
C MET A 1 -24.91 -10.82 -16.02
N ALA A 2 -24.76 -9.52 -16.28
CA ALA A 2 -23.68 -8.73 -15.69
C ALA A 2 -24.04 -8.49 -14.21
N ALA A 3 -23.19 -8.92 -13.30
CA ALA A 3 -23.31 -8.53 -11.90
C ALA A 3 -22.92 -7.05 -11.85
N THR A 4 -23.90 -6.16 -11.87
CA THR A 4 -23.64 -4.76 -11.51
C THR A 4 -23.11 -4.79 -10.09
N LEU A 5 -21.83 -4.48 -9.88
CA LEU A 5 -21.28 -4.28 -8.54
C LEU A 5 -22.11 -3.16 -7.89
N THR A 6 -23.03 -3.53 -7.00
CA THR A 6 -23.96 -2.60 -6.36
C THR A 6 -23.31 -1.76 -5.26
N ARG A 7 -22.02 -1.98 -4.97
CA ARG A 7 -21.30 -1.33 -3.87
C ARG A 7 -20.05 -0.60 -4.39
N SER A 8 -19.97 0.70 -4.10
CA SER A 8 -18.73 1.49 -4.27
C SER A 8 -17.65 1.00 -3.32
N TRP A 9 -16.38 1.17 -3.71
CA TRP A 9 -15.26 0.87 -2.81
C TRP A 9 -15.30 1.85 -1.63
N SER A 10 -15.24 1.33 -0.41
CA SER A 10 -15.29 2.10 0.83
C SER A 10 -14.42 1.48 1.91
N VAL A 11 -14.10 2.24 2.96
CA VAL A 11 -13.32 1.74 4.10
C VAL A 11 -14.03 0.60 4.81
N GLU A 12 -15.36 0.63 4.88
CA GLU A 12 -16.17 -0.46 5.44
C GLU A 12 -16.04 -1.72 4.58
N PHE A 13 -16.02 -1.58 3.24
CA PHE A 13 -15.80 -2.71 2.35
C PHE A 13 -14.40 -3.32 2.54
N GLU A 14 -13.36 -2.49 2.66
CA GLU A 14 -12.00 -2.96 2.97
C GLU A 14 -11.97 -3.73 4.29
N LYS A 15 -12.56 -3.13 5.34
CA LYS A 15 -12.60 -3.68 6.69
C LYS A 15 -13.30 -5.03 6.73
N GLU A 16 -14.50 -5.13 6.19
CA GLU A 16 -15.30 -6.37 6.18
C GLU A 16 -14.55 -7.51 5.49
N ASN A 17 -13.94 -7.23 4.33
CA ASN A 17 -13.21 -8.25 3.58
C ASN A 17 -11.91 -8.66 4.29
N LEU A 18 -11.14 -7.70 4.83
CA LEU A 18 -9.93 -8.04 5.56
C LEU A 18 -10.25 -8.83 6.84
N GLU A 19 -11.22 -8.42 7.65
CA GLU A 19 -11.61 -9.18 8.86
C GLU A 19 -12.01 -10.63 8.52
N LYS A 20 -12.71 -10.83 7.40
CA LYS A 20 -13.03 -12.16 6.88
C LYS A 20 -11.76 -12.93 6.49
N LEU A 21 -10.84 -12.33 5.75
CA LEU A 21 -9.58 -12.98 5.35
C LEU A 21 -8.69 -13.33 6.56
N PHE A 22 -8.58 -12.43 7.53
CA PHE A 22 -7.88 -12.67 8.79
C PHE A 22 -8.50 -13.84 9.57
N SER A 23 -9.82 -13.85 9.71
CA SER A 23 -10.54 -14.94 10.37
C SER A 23 -10.33 -16.31 9.70
N GLN A 24 -10.14 -16.34 8.38
CA GLN A 24 -9.95 -17.56 7.60
C GLN A 24 -8.49 -18.05 7.61
N HIS A 25 -7.53 -17.14 7.47
CA HIS A 25 -6.14 -17.49 7.17
C HIS A 25 -5.17 -17.24 8.33
N ALA A 26 -5.53 -16.36 9.28
CA ALA A 26 -4.74 -16.06 10.47
C ALA A 26 -5.63 -15.89 11.72
N PRO A 27 -6.42 -16.90 12.13
CA PRO A 27 -7.37 -16.79 13.25
C PRO A 27 -6.72 -16.53 14.62
N HIS A 28 -5.39 -16.62 14.69
CA HIS A 28 -4.61 -16.30 15.88
C HIS A 28 -4.29 -14.80 16.00
N VAL A 29 -4.50 -14.01 14.93
CA VAL A 29 -4.34 -12.56 14.94
C VAL A 29 -5.67 -11.93 15.40
N PRO A 30 -5.66 -11.06 16.42
CA PRO A 30 -6.89 -10.43 16.89
C PRO A 30 -7.40 -9.43 15.86
N LEU A 31 -8.73 -9.32 15.71
CA LEU A 31 -9.37 -8.33 14.80
C LEU A 31 -9.34 -6.90 15.36
N THR A 32 -8.98 -6.75 16.63
CA THR A 32 -8.82 -5.48 17.31
C THR A 32 -7.53 -5.50 18.11
N ARG A 33 -6.80 -4.39 18.11
CA ARG A 33 -5.54 -4.30 18.86
C ARG A 33 -5.79 -4.48 20.36
N GLU A 34 -5.12 -5.47 20.96
CA GLU A 34 -5.29 -5.79 22.39
C GLU A 34 -4.50 -4.85 23.30
N HIS A 35 -3.30 -4.45 22.87
CA HIS A 35 -2.39 -3.60 23.65
C HIS A 35 -1.75 -2.50 22.80
N PRO A 36 -1.62 -1.27 23.32
CA PRO A 36 -0.88 -0.21 22.62
C PRO A 36 0.60 -0.59 22.53
N SER A 37 1.27 -0.15 21.47
CA SER A 37 2.72 -0.30 21.36
C SER A 37 3.43 0.62 22.35
N ARG A 38 4.55 0.14 22.88
CA ARG A 38 5.47 0.96 23.67
C ARG A 38 6.54 1.62 22.79
N PRO A 39 7.17 2.73 23.24
CA PRO A 39 8.35 3.28 22.58
C PRO A 39 9.53 2.29 22.55
N PRO A 40 10.46 2.43 21.59
CA PRO A 40 11.74 1.73 21.63
C PRO A 40 12.57 2.18 22.85
N ILE A 41 13.18 1.22 23.56
CA ILE A 41 13.91 1.44 24.81
C ILE A 41 15.40 1.20 24.61
N THR A 42 15.76 0.07 23.98
CA THR A 42 17.16 -0.30 23.79
C THR A 42 17.76 0.39 22.56
N GLU A 43 19.09 0.49 22.50
CA GLU A 43 19.76 1.05 21.30
C GLU A 43 19.48 0.21 20.05
N ALA A 44 19.36 -1.12 20.18
CA ALA A 44 18.97 -1.99 19.07
C ALA A 44 17.54 -1.67 18.59
N GLU A 45 16.58 -1.50 19.50
CA GLU A 45 15.20 -1.11 19.14
C GLU A 45 15.15 0.28 18.50
N LYS A 46 15.97 1.23 18.93
CA LYS A 46 16.05 2.56 18.31
C LYS A 46 16.69 2.52 16.92
N GLU A 47 17.69 1.68 16.72
CA GLU A 47 18.29 1.45 15.40
C GLU A 47 17.28 0.83 14.44
N HIS A 48 16.57 -0.19 14.90
CA HIS A 48 15.50 -0.79 14.13
C HIS A 48 14.37 0.19 13.81
N PHE A 49 13.98 1.01 14.78
CA PHE A 49 13.02 2.08 14.57
C PHE A 49 13.48 3.06 13.49
N TYR A 50 14.75 3.49 13.54
CA TYR A 50 15.36 4.33 12.51
C TYR A 50 15.22 3.69 11.12
N GLN A 51 15.62 2.42 10.98
CA GLN A 51 15.60 1.71 9.71
C GLN A 51 14.17 1.56 9.16
N TYR A 52 13.21 1.20 10.02
CA TYR A 52 11.82 1.05 9.63
C TYR A 52 11.24 2.33 9.05
N TRP A 53 11.41 3.45 9.75
CA TRP A 53 10.79 4.72 9.35
C TRP A 53 11.58 5.46 8.27
N ALA A 54 12.88 5.22 8.13
CA ALA A 54 13.62 5.63 6.95
C ALA A 54 13.08 4.91 5.69
N ALA A 55 12.84 3.59 5.78
CA ALA A 55 12.24 2.83 4.68
C ALA A 55 10.80 3.26 4.36
N THR A 56 9.97 3.53 5.39
CA THR A 56 8.62 4.07 5.16
C THR A 56 8.66 5.47 4.55
N GLY A 57 9.55 6.36 5.00
CA GLY A 57 9.73 7.66 4.36
C GLY A 57 10.22 7.57 2.91
N GLY A 58 11.03 6.56 2.58
CA GLY A 58 11.44 6.25 1.20
C GLY A 58 10.29 5.74 0.33
N HIS A 59 9.38 4.95 0.92
CA HIS A 59 8.15 4.49 0.25
C HIS A 59 7.28 5.67 -0.18
N ASP A 60 6.89 6.55 0.75
CA ASP A 60 6.04 7.70 0.46
C ASP A 60 6.73 8.69 -0.50
N LEU A 61 8.04 8.91 -0.33
CA LEU A 61 8.81 9.74 -1.26
C LEU A 61 8.79 9.16 -2.68
N SER A 62 8.84 7.83 -2.83
CA SER A 62 8.72 7.18 -4.14
C SER A 62 7.32 7.39 -4.74
N ILE A 63 6.26 7.41 -3.92
CA ILE A 63 4.89 7.71 -4.37
C ILE A 63 4.79 9.15 -4.87
N VAL A 64 5.33 10.11 -4.11
CA VAL A 64 5.38 11.52 -4.54
C VAL A 64 6.05 11.68 -5.91
N GLN A 65 7.18 11.01 -6.12
CA GLN A 65 7.90 11.02 -7.40
C GLN A 65 7.07 10.39 -8.52
N ALA A 66 6.39 9.28 -8.24
CA ALA A 66 5.54 8.56 -9.16
C ALA A 66 4.34 9.37 -9.63
N ALA A 67 3.53 9.81 -8.68
CA ALA A 67 2.31 10.57 -8.90
C ALA A 67 2.61 11.91 -9.60
N SER A 68 3.68 12.60 -9.20
CA SER A 68 4.09 13.86 -9.83
C SER A 68 4.37 13.69 -11.33
N LYS A 69 5.06 12.61 -11.70
CA LYS A 69 5.34 12.31 -13.11
C LYS A 69 4.07 11.85 -13.84
N ALA A 70 3.22 11.05 -13.22
CA ALA A 70 1.98 10.56 -13.81
C ALA A 70 0.98 11.68 -14.15
N ILE A 71 0.86 12.70 -13.29
CA ILE A 71 0.02 13.89 -13.56
C ILE A 71 0.37 14.53 -14.91
N LEU A 72 1.65 14.61 -15.25
CA LEU A 72 2.09 15.20 -16.52
C LEU A 72 1.82 14.31 -17.73
N LEU A 73 1.72 12.98 -17.55
CA LEU A 73 1.65 12.01 -18.63
C LEU A 73 0.23 11.52 -18.94
N ILE A 74 -0.67 11.54 -17.96
CA ILE A 74 -2.03 10.99 -18.09
C ILE A 74 -3.01 12.15 -18.15
N PRO A 75 -3.60 12.50 -19.31
CA PRO A 75 -4.44 13.69 -19.44
C PRO A 75 -5.89 13.44 -18.94
N ASP A 76 -6.04 13.23 -17.63
CA ASP A 76 -7.32 12.96 -16.97
C ASP A 76 -7.49 13.88 -15.73
N PRO A 77 -8.31 14.95 -15.82
CA PRO A 77 -8.45 15.90 -14.72
C PRO A 77 -9.02 15.31 -13.42
N ASP A 78 -9.90 14.30 -13.50
CA ASP A 78 -10.42 13.63 -12.30
C ASP A 78 -9.24 12.93 -11.59
N LEU A 79 -8.38 12.24 -12.35
CA LEU A 79 -7.17 11.61 -11.83
C LEU A 79 -6.16 12.63 -11.30
N HIS A 80 -5.99 13.78 -11.97
CA HIS A 80 -5.08 14.84 -11.51
C HIS A 80 -5.43 15.35 -10.13
N LEU A 81 -6.72 15.52 -9.82
CA LEU A 81 -7.17 15.94 -8.49
C LEU A 81 -6.87 14.89 -7.43
N ILE A 82 -7.07 13.60 -7.76
CA ILE A 82 -6.73 12.47 -6.87
C ILE A 82 -5.24 12.46 -6.58
N LEU A 83 -4.41 12.47 -7.62
CA LEU A 83 -2.95 12.43 -7.48
C LEU A 83 -2.39 13.69 -6.81
N SER A 84 -3.01 14.86 -7.02
CA SER A 84 -2.58 16.09 -6.34
C SER A 84 -2.78 16.02 -4.83
N ARG A 85 -3.86 15.36 -4.38
CA ARG A 85 -4.09 15.11 -2.96
C ARG A 85 -3.02 14.16 -2.41
N GLN A 86 -2.82 13.04 -3.08
CA GLN A 86 -1.83 12.02 -2.72
C GLN A 86 -0.41 12.58 -2.60
N ILE A 87 0.05 13.34 -3.61
CA ILE A 87 1.35 14.03 -3.56
C ILE A 87 1.51 14.90 -2.31
N GLY A 88 0.45 15.60 -1.90
CA GLY A 88 0.46 16.44 -0.71
C GLY A 88 0.49 15.64 0.59
N ASP A 89 -0.27 14.55 0.65
CA ASP A 89 -0.40 13.69 1.84
C ASP A 89 0.88 12.85 2.03
N ASP A 90 1.30 12.07 1.04
CA ASP A 90 2.54 11.27 1.08
C ASP A 90 3.78 12.13 1.32
N GLY A 91 3.82 13.32 0.72
CA GLY A 91 4.89 14.29 0.97
C GLY A 91 4.92 14.73 2.44
N ALA A 92 3.76 14.91 3.06
CA ALA A 92 3.67 15.24 4.49
C ALA A 92 4.04 14.04 5.38
N HIS A 93 3.67 12.82 5.00
CA HIS A 93 4.00 11.60 5.74
C HIS A 93 5.51 11.34 5.74
N ALA A 94 6.17 11.42 4.56
CA ALA A 94 7.62 11.29 4.44
C ALA A 94 8.38 12.27 5.34
N ILE A 95 7.92 13.53 5.41
CA ILE A 95 8.50 14.55 6.30
C ILE A 95 8.28 14.17 7.77
N ALA A 96 7.06 13.78 8.14
CA ALA A 96 6.74 13.40 9.52
C ALA A 96 7.59 12.22 10.01
N PHE A 97 7.82 11.21 9.16
CA PHE A 97 8.69 10.08 9.49
C PHE A 97 10.14 10.51 9.67
N ARG A 98 10.68 11.36 8.78
CA ARG A 98 12.03 11.92 8.93
C ARG A 98 12.18 12.70 10.23
N GLU A 99 11.25 13.61 10.52
CA GLU A 99 11.27 14.43 11.72
C GLU A 99 11.19 13.57 12.99
N ARG A 100 10.40 12.49 12.95
CA ARG A 100 10.31 11.58 14.09
C ARG A 100 11.60 10.82 14.33
N VAL A 101 12.23 10.32 13.27
CA VAL A 101 13.53 9.64 13.37
C VAL A 101 14.58 10.57 13.96
N ILE A 102 14.63 11.84 13.52
CA ILE A 102 15.52 12.86 14.10
C ILE A 102 15.22 13.06 15.58
N ALA A 103 13.94 13.22 15.94
CA ALA A 103 13.54 13.47 17.32
C ALA A 103 13.90 12.32 18.27
N LEU A 104 13.83 11.06 17.81
CA LEU A 104 14.10 9.88 18.64
C LEU A 104 15.57 9.46 18.66
N THR A 105 16.33 9.73 17.59
CA THR A 105 17.69 9.20 17.43
C THR A 105 18.77 10.27 17.30
N GLY A 106 18.39 11.52 17.05
CA GLY A 106 19.32 12.61 16.75
C GLY A 106 19.98 12.51 15.37
N ARG A 107 19.63 11.50 14.56
CA ARG A 107 20.17 11.27 13.22
C ARG A 107 19.17 11.69 12.16
N ASP A 108 19.67 12.31 11.10
CA ASP A 108 18.87 12.65 9.93
C ASP A 108 18.90 11.49 8.91
N PRO A 109 17.77 10.81 8.65
CA PRO A 109 17.72 9.65 7.76
C PRO A 109 17.65 10.00 6.27
N ILE A 110 17.86 11.26 5.87
CA ILE A 110 17.63 11.72 4.49
C ILE A 110 18.35 10.88 3.43
N ASP A 111 19.59 10.45 3.69
CA ASP A 111 20.33 9.61 2.75
C ASP A 111 19.75 8.19 2.63
N ASP A 112 19.19 7.65 3.71
CA ASP A 112 18.58 6.33 3.70
C ASP A 112 17.17 6.37 3.10
N ILE A 113 16.41 7.45 3.36
CA ILE A 113 15.14 7.74 2.66
C ILE A 113 15.39 7.81 1.14
N ARG A 114 16.43 8.53 0.70
CA ARG A 114 16.79 8.62 -0.72
C ARG A 114 17.11 7.25 -1.30
N LYS A 115 17.96 6.44 -0.63
CA LYS A 115 18.33 5.09 -1.10
C LYS A 115 17.11 4.17 -1.18
N GLU A 116 16.21 4.22 -0.22
CA GLU A 116 15.00 3.39 -0.24
C GLU A 116 14.06 3.83 -1.38
N ALA A 117 13.88 5.14 -1.60
CA ALA A 117 13.15 5.62 -2.78
C ALA A 117 13.80 5.17 -4.11
N GLU A 118 15.13 5.23 -4.22
CA GLU A 118 15.87 4.72 -5.38
C GLU A 118 15.67 3.21 -5.57
N ARG A 119 15.72 2.44 -4.49
CA ARG A 119 15.49 0.99 -4.50
C ARG A 119 14.12 0.64 -5.05
N HIS A 120 13.08 1.41 -4.72
CA HIS A 120 11.75 1.25 -5.32
C HIS A 120 11.78 1.33 -6.85
N TRP A 121 12.55 2.27 -7.40
CA TRP A 121 12.71 2.41 -8.84
C TRP A 121 13.60 1.35 -9.47
N GLU A 122 14.60 0.83 -8.75
CA GLU A 122 15.49 -0.21 -9.26
C GLU A 122 14.74 -1.49 -9.63
N PHE A 123 13.82 -1.96 -8.78
CA PHE A 123 13.06 -3.18 -9.11
C PHE A 123 11.84 -2.90 -10.01
N LEU A 124 11.27 -1.70 -9.98
CA LEU A 124 10.14 -1.33 -10.86
C LEU A 124 10.57 -0.97 -12.28
N GLU A 125 11.78 -0.46 -12.45
CA GLU A 125 12.31 0.08 -13.70
C GLU A 125 11.32 1.07 -14.35
N ASP A 126 10.94 0.82 -15.60
CA ASP A 126 10.08 1.68 -16.41
C ASP A 126 8.59 1.34 -16.31
N VAL A 127 8.21 0.24 -15.64
CA VAL A 127 6.83 -0.30 -15.62
C VAL A 127 5.77 0.77 -15.34
N PRO A 128 5.92 1.63 -14.31
CA PRO A 128 4.90 2.64 -13.98
C PRO A 128 4.68 3.69 -15.08
N TYR A 129 5.58 3.79 -16.06
CA TYR A 129 5.54 4.83 -17.08
C TYR A 129 5.51 4.31 -18.52
N ARG A 130 5.45 2.98 -18.74
CA ARG A 130 5.30 2.42 -20.09
C ARG A 130 4.01 2.87 -20.76
N ASN A 131 2.95 2.99 -19.98
CA ASN A 131 1.66 3.54 -20.37
C ASN A 131 0.86 3.92 -19.11
N TRP A 132 -0.32 4.51 -19.30
CA TRP A 132 -1.17 4.93 -18.18
C TRP A 132 -1.66 3.75 -17.32
N LEU A 133 -1.85 2.55 -17.88
CA LEU A 133 -2.20 1.36 -17.10
C LEU A 133 -1.03 0.85 -16.26
N GLY A 134 0.21 1.03 -16.72
CA GLY A 134 1.40 0.72 -15.94
C GLY A 134 1.45 1.52 -14.65
N PHE A 135 1.09 2.81 -14.73
CA PHE A 135 0.93 3.66 -13.55
C PHE A 135 -0.20 3.16 -12.64
N ILE A 136 -1.36 2.82 -13.19
CA ILE A 136 -2.48 2.30 -12.37
C ILE A 136 -2.10 0.97 -11.69
N ALA A 137 -1.46 0.04 -12.39
CA ALA A 137 -1.00 -1.20 -11.78
C ALA A 137 -0.01 -0.92 -10.64
N TRP A 138 0.90 0.03 -10.84
CA TRP A 138 1.82 0.48 -9.79
C TRP A 138 1.09 1.07 -8.59
N GLU A 139 0.12 1.96 -8.83
CA GLU A 139 -0.71 2.60 -7.82
C GLU A 139 -1.44 1.56 -6.95
N LEU A 140 -2.05 0.55 -7.58
CA LEU A 140 -2.69 -0.56 -6.84
C LEU A 140 -1.71 -1.33 -5.95
N HIS A 141 -0.46 -1.48 -6.38
CA HIS A 141 0.58 -2.18 -5.61
C HIS A 141 1.05 -1.39 -4.38
N TYR A 142 1.06 -0.07 -4.46
CA TYR A 142 1.54 0.79 -3.39
C TYR A 142 0.42 1.17 -2.43
N GLU A 143 -0.78 1.42 -2.94
CA GLU A 143 -1.94 1.81 -2.12
C GLU A 143 -2.75 0.59 -1.65
N HIS A 144 -3.21 -0.26 -2.58
CA HIS A 144 -4.18 -1.31 -2.25
C HIS A 144 -3.52 -2.58 -1.71
N HIS A 145 -2.53 -3.13 -2.41
CA HIS A 145 -1.99 -4.46 -2.10
C HIS A 145 -1.19 -4.50 -0.79
N ILE A 146 -0.72 -3.34 -0.29
CA ILE A 146 -0.01 -3.25 1.00
C ILE A 146 -0.93 -3.38 2.22
N LEU A 147 -2.24 -3.21 2.06
CA LEU A 147 -3.19 -3.10 3.17
C LEU A 147 -3.14 -4.26 4.19
N PRO A 148 -2.94 -5.55 3.79
CA PRO A 148 -2.71 -6.64 4.73
C PRO A 148 -1.55 -6.38 5.68
N GLN A 149 -0.40 -5.90 5.18
CA GLN A 149 0.75 -5.57 6.01
C GLN A 149 0.43 -4.43 6.99
N VAL A 150 -0.26 -3.38 6.52
CA VAL A 150 -0.71 -2.27 7.36
C VAL A 150 -1.58 -2.78 8.51
N TRP A 151 -2.49 -3.71 8.22
CA TRP A 151 -3.36 -4.33 9.22
C TRP A 151 -2.61 -5.20 10.23
N PHE A 152 -1.71 -6.07 9.77
CA PHE A 152 -0.86 -6.86 10.66
C PHE A 152 -0.08 -5.96 11.62
N ASN A 153 0.55 -4.91 11.10
CA ASN A 153 1.29 -3.95 11.92
C ASN A 153 0.36 -3.26 12.93
N LYS A 154 -0.79 -2.74 12.47
CA LYS A 154 -1.79 -2.09 13.34
C LYS A 154 -2.26 -2.98 14.49
N LEU A 155 -2.49 -4.26 14.20
CA LEU A 155 -3.09 -5.22 15.13
C LEU A 155 -2.07 -5.83 16.09
N THR A 156 -0.81 -5.98 15.65
CA THR A 156 0.15 -6.85 16.35
C THR A 156 1.48 -6.20 16.73
N SER A 157 1.82 -5.00 16.21
CA SER A 157 3.06 -4.33 16.59
C SER A 157 3.11 -4.05 18.10
N THR A 158 4.22 -4.39 18.73
CA THR A 158 4.45 -4.24 20.18
C THR A 158 5.36 -3.05 20.49
N ILE A 159 6.21 -2.66 19.54
CA ILE A 159 7.05 -1.47 19.57
C ILE A 159 6.49 -0.47 18.56
N GLY A 160 6.49 0.80 18.90
CA GLY A 160 5.94 1.85 18.07
C GLY A 160 6.25 3.20 18.68
N ASP A 161 5.55 4.22 18.24
CA ASP A 161 5.75 5.56 18.76
C ASP A 161 4.43 6.26 18.98
N ALA A 162 4.25 6.90 20.14
CA ALA A 162 2.97 7.51 20.51
C ALA A 162 2.62 8.70 19.62
N VAL A 163 3.62 9.48 19.17
CA VAL A 163 3.39 10.63 18.28
C VAL A 163 2.99 10.15 16.89
N LEU A 164 3.70 9.15 16.34
CA LEU A 164 3.32 8.54 15.06
C LEU A 164 1.99 7.80 15.15
N ALA A 165 1.69 7.14 16.28
CA ALA A 165 0.40 6.48 16.48
C ALA A 165 -0.74 7.51 16.50
N GLN A 166 -0.53 8.65 17.15
CA GLN A 166 -1.49 9.76 17.14
C GLN A 166 -1.66 10.29 15.72
N GLN A 167 -0.58 10.67 15.03
CA GLN A 167 -0.63 11.16 13.64
C GLN A 167 -1.26 10.14 12.68
N SER A 168 -0.94 8.86 12.85
CA SER A 168 -1.53 7.77 12.07
C SER A 168 -3.03 7.63 12.32
N SER A 169 -3.48 7.79 13.57
CA SER A 169 -4.90 7.69 13.93
C SER A 169 -5.72 8.93 13.59
N GLU A 170 -5.11 10.12 13.61
CA GLU A 170 -5.78 11.40 13.40
C GLU A 170 -5.75 11.86 11.94
N ARG A 171 -4.82 11.33 11.13
CA ARG A 171 -4.56 11.85 9.80
C ARG A 171 -4.17 10.78 8.79
N PHE A 172 -3.11 10.01 9.02
CA PHE A 172 -2.58 9.15 7.94
C PHE A 172 -3.56 8.02 7.55
N SER A 173 -4.25 7.41 8.53
CA SER A 173 -5.25 6.38 8.21
C SER A 173 -6.39 6.89 7.32
N ASP A 174 -6.75 8.17 7.48
CA ASP A 174 -7.79 8.82 6.67
C ASP A 174 -7.24 9.20 5.29
N ASP A 175 -6.03 9.73 5.22
CA ASP A 175 -5.34 10.07 3.96
C ASP A 175 -5.18 8.82 3.06
N GLU A 176 -4.56 7.76 3.57
CA GLU A 176 -4.34 6.49 2.85
C GLU A 176 -5.66 5.84 2.40
N ALA A 177 -6.70 5.95 3.23
CA ALA A 177 -8.04 5.47 2.86
C ALA A 177 -8.63 6.29 1.71
N ILE A 178 -8.45 7.62 1.70
CA ILE A 178 -8.90 8.48 0.62
C ILE A 178 -8.18 8.10 -0.69
N HIS A 179 -6.88 7.83 -0.68
CA HIS A 179 -6.13 7.43 -1.87
C HIS A 179 -6.74 6.17 -2.50
N ARG A 180 -6.82 5.07 -1.74
CA ARG A 180 -7.44 3.80 -2.16
C ARG A 180 -8.88 3.95 -2.63
N VAL A 181 -9.72 4.64 -1.85
CA VAL A 181 -11.14 4.79 -2.18
C VAL A 181 -11.32 5.59 -3.46
N THR A 182 -10.59 6.68 -3.63
CA THR A 182 -10.77 7.56 -4.79
C THR A 182 -10.23 6.91 -6.07
N ILE A 183 -9.07 6.25 -6.03
CA ILE A 183 -8.51 5.59 -7.20
C ILE A 183 -9.36 4.39 -7.64
N ALA A 184 -9.82 3.55 -6.71
CA ALA A 184 -10.67 2.40 -7.03
C ALA A 184 -12.00 2.84 -7.66
N ASN A 185 -12.64 3.86 -7.10
CA ASN A 185 -13.91 4.37 -7.63
C ASN A 185 -13.73 5.11 -8.97
N TRP A 186 -12.62 5.85 -9.16
CA TRP A 186 -12.27 6.43 -10.45
C TRP A 186 -12.07 5.35 -11.52
N TRP A 187 -11.32 4.29 -11.20
CA TRP A 187 -11.10 3.16 -12.10
C TRP A 187 -12.43 2.50 -12.47
N ARG A 188 -13.28 2.17 -11.50
CA ARG A 188 -14.59 1.54 -11.74
C ARG A 188 -15.45 2.37 -12.68
N LYS A 189 -15.55 3.68 -12.43
CA LYS A 189 -16.30 4.60 -13.31
C LYS A 189 -15.77 4.58 -14.75
N LYS A 190 -14.45 4.51 -14.93
CA LYS A 190 -13.81 4.42 -16.25
C LYS A 190 -14.09 3.07 -16.92
N PHE A 191 -13.88 1.97 -16.19
CA PHE A 191 -14.07 0.60 -16.65
C PHE A 191 -15.53 0.32 -17.03
N GLU A 192 -16.49 0.79 -16.23
CA GLU A 192 -17.93 0.62 -16.49
C GLU A 192 -18.43 1.41 -17.71
N ARG A 193 -17.75 2.48 -18.10
CA ARG A 193 -18.10 3.24 -19.31
C ARG A 193 -17.49 2.64 -20.59
N ALA A 194 -16.45 1.83 -20.45
CA ALA A 194 -15.82 1.17 -21.59
C ALA A 194 -16.76 0.14 -22.21
N SER A 195 -16.66 0.00 -23.54
CA SER A 195 -17.35 -1.06 -24.29
C SER A 195 -16.86 -2.43 -23.87
N SER A 196 -17.60 -3.50 -24.21
CA SER A 196 -17.23 -4.86 -23.84
C SER A 196 -15.83 -5.27 -24.35
N ASN A 197 -15.45 -4.82 -25.55
CA ASN A 197 -14.12 -5.12 -26.12
C ASN A 197 -13.03 -4.36 -25.38
N GLU A 198 -13.24 -3.07 -25.11
CA GLU A 198 -12.30 -2.25 -24.34
C GLU A 198 -12.14 -2.80 -22.92
N ARG A 199 -13.22 -3.22 -22.24
CA ARG A 199 -13.13 -3.84 -20.91
C ARG A 199 -12.28 -5.09 -20.91
N ALA A 200 -12.46 -5.97 -21.91
CA ALA A 200 -11.67 -7.19 -22.03
C ALA A 200 -10.18 -6.88 -22.22
N GLU A 201 -9.86 -5.88 -23.05
CA GLU A 201 -8.50 -5.42 -23.28
C GLU A 201 -7.88 -4.78 -22.03
N LEU A 202 -8.59 -3.87 -21.37
CA LEU A 202 -8.16 -3.22 -20.13
C LEU A 202 -7.90 -4.24 -19.02
N ALA A 203 -8.79 -5.24 -18.86
CA ALA A 203 -8.62 -6.29 -17.87
C ALA A 203 -7.39 -7.15 -18.15
N ALA A 204 -7.19 -7.57 -19.40
CA ALA A 204 -6.04 -8.38 -19.78
C ALA A 204 -4.71 -7.61 -19.53
N GLN A 205 -4.64 -6.36 -19.96
CA GLN A 205 -3.43 -5.54 -19.78
C GLN A 205 -3.14 -5.23 -18.31
N LEU A 206 -4.17 -4.89 -17.51
CA LEU A 206 -3.97 -4.60 -16.09
C LEU A 206 -3.48 -5.84 -15.34
N LEU A 207 -4.02 -7.03 -15.64
CA LEU A 207 -3.57 -8.28 -15.02
C LEU A 207 -2.11 -8.61 -15.39
N GLU A 208 -1.72 -8.40 -16.65
CA GLU A 208 -0.33 -8.61 -17.07
C GLU A 208 0.65 -7.69 -16.34
N LEU A 209 0.31 -6.39 -16.25
CA LEU A 209 1.12 -5.39 -15.55
C LEU A 209 1.18 -5.65 -14.04
N ASP A 210 0.05 -6.01 -13.42
CA ASP A 210 -0.02 -6.37 -12.01
C ASP A 210 0.84 -7.61 -11.70
N GLU A 211 0.82 -8.64 -12.56
CA GLU A 211 1.68 -9.83 -12.45
C GLU A 211 3.17 -9.49 -12.61
N GLU A 212 3.53 -8.60 -13.53
CA GLU A 212 4.91 -8.14 -13.69
C GLU A 212 5.40 -7.40 -12.44
N ILE A 213 4.61 -6.44 -11.93
CA ILE A 213 4.96 -5.69 -10.72
C ILE A 213 5.03 -6.62 -9.51
N GLN A 214 4.10 -7.57 -9.37
CA GLN A 214 4.13 -8.56 -8.30
C GLN A 214 5.44 -9.35 -8.30
N LYS A 215 5.89 -9.83 -9.46
CA LYS A 215 7.16 -10.58 -9.58
C LYS A 215 8.37 -9.74 -9.20
N ARG A 216 8.40 -8.48 -9.64
CA ARG A 216 9.47 -7.53 -9.35
C ARG A 216 9.53 -7.15 -7.87
N ARG A 217 8.38 -7.02 -7.21
CA ARG A 217 8.26 -6.58 -5.80
C ARG A 217 8.27 -7.71 -4.78
N ALA A 218 8.05 -8.97 -5.17
CA ALA A 218 7.85 -10.08 -4.23
C ALA A 218 8.94 -10.17 -3.14
N ALA A 219 10.21 -10.11 -3.53
CA ALA A 219 11.33 -10.15 -2.59
C ALA A 219 11.32 -8.95 -1.63
N TYR A 220 11.02 -7.76 -2.14
CA TYR A 220 10.92 -6.56 -1.32
C TYR A 220 9.75 -6.64 -0.33
N ILE A 221 8.58 -7.09 -0.75
CA ILE A 221 7.39 -7.21 0.12
C ILE A 221 7.69 -8.17 1.28
N LYS A 222 8.30 -9.32 0.99
CA LYS A 222 8.72 -10.27 2.03
C LYS A 222 9.73 -9.69 2.99
N GLN A 223 10.73 -8.96 2.47
CA GLN A 223 11.68 -8.25 3.31
C GLN A 223 10.96 -7.25 4.23
N ARG A 224 9.97 -6.49 3.73
CA ARG A 224 9.21 -5.53 4.52
C ARG A 224 8.37 -6.18 5.62
N TRP A 225 7.88 -7.40 5.43
CA TRP A 225 7.24 -8.17 6.49
C TRP A 225 8.24 -8.56 7.58
N GLN A 226 9.41 -9.06 7.17
CA GLN A 226 10.48 -9.40 8.11
C GLN A 226 11.00 -8.18 8.87
N ASP A 227 11.14 -7.03 8.20
CA ASP A 227 11.51 -5.76 8.80
C ASP A 227 10.49 -5.35 9.87
N ALA A 228 9.19 -5.52 9.61
CA ALA A 228 8.17 -5.21 10.61
C ALA A 228 8.34 -6.09 11.86
N GLU A 229 8.51 -7.42 11.70
CA GLU A 229 8.78 -8.30 12.84
C GLU A 229 10.02 -7.87 13.63
N ASN A 230 11.11 -7.56 12.93
CA ASN A 230 12.37 -7.18 13.55
C ASN A 230 12.30 -5.82 14.24
N PHE A 231 11.56 -4.88 13.65
CA PHE A 231 11.68 -3.48 14.02
C PHE A 231 10.59 -2.99 14.95
N ASN A 232 9.36 -3.45 14.76
CA ASN A 232 8.22 -3.05 15.58
C ASN A 232 7.60 -4.24 16.34
N GLY A 233 8.18 -5.44 16.21
CA GLY A 233 7.69 -6.65 16.88
C GLY A 233 6.32 -7.08 16.38
N SER A 234 5.94 -6.73 15.14
CA SER A 234 4.73 -7.24 14.49
C SER A 234 4.80 -8.76 14.35
N ASN A 235 3.64 -9.40 14.32
CA ASN A 235 3.50 -10.76 13.84
C ASN A 235 3.31 -10.69 12.31
N SER A 236 4.00 -11.53 11.54
CA SER A 236 3.71 -11.73 10.10
C SER A 236 3.24 -13.14 9.77
N GLN A 237 3.09 -14.02 10.78
CA GLN A 237 2.62 -15.38 10.60
C GLN A 237 1.23 -15.40 9.95
N GLY A 238 1.14 -16.02 8.78
CA GLY A 238 -0.11 -16.11 8.01
C GLY A 238 -0.42 -14.90 7.13
N ILE A 239 0.49 -13.94 6.97
CA ILE A 239 0.28 -12.78 6.09
C ILE A 239 0.21 -13.16 4.61
N GLU A 240 1.00 -14.13 4.15
CA GLU A 240 1.06 -14.57 2.75
C GLU A 240 -0.31 -14.92 2.15
N PRO A 241 -1.08 -15.86 2.71
CA PRO A 241 -2.40 -16.21 2.17
C PRO A 241 -3.40 -15.04 2.22
N ILE A 242 -3.28 -14.13 3.20
CA ILE A 242 -4.12 -12.94 3.29
C ILE A 242 -3.75 -11.94 2.19
N TYR A 243 -2.46 -11.71 1.96
CA TYR A 243 -1.96 -10.86 0.88
C TYR A 243 -2.46 -11.35 -0.48
N ASP A 244 -2.29 -12.63 -0.78
CA ASP A 244 -2.72 -13.21 -2.05
C ASP A 244 -4.23 -13.16 -2.24
N ALA A 245 -5.01 -13.43 -1.19
CA ALA A 245 -6.46 -13.36 -1.24
C ALA A 245 -6.96 -11.91 -1.39
N TRP A 246 -6.31 -10.96 -0.72
CA TRP A 246 -6.63 -9.53 -0.81
C TRP A 246 -6.35 -8.96 -2.21
N ARG A 247 -5.18 -9.26 -2.79
CA ARG A 247 -4.86 -8.87 -4.17
C ARG A 247 -5.90 -9.42 -5.16
N LYS A 248 -6.36 -10.65 -4.96
CA LYS A 248 -7.46 -11.23 -5.75
C LYS A 248 -8.78 -10.49 -5.56
N GLU A 249 -9.13 -10.10 -4.35
CA GLU A 249 -10.37 -9.34 -4.06
C GLU A 249 -10.34 -7.97 -4.76
N VAL A 250 -9.21 -7.25 -4.64
CA VAL A 250 -9.00 -5.94 -5.30
C VAL A 250 -9.19 -6.08 -6.81
N LEU A 251 -8.49 -7.00 -7.46
CA LEU A 251 -8.60 -7.18 -8.91
C LEU A 251 -9.96 -7.71 -9.35
N SER A 252 -10.59 -8.59 -8.57
CA SER A 252 -11.94 -9.09 -8.86
C SER A 252 -12.93 -7.94 -8.90
N TYR A 253 -12.86 -7.05 -7.90
CA TYR A 253 -13.70 -5.87 -7.82
C TYR A 253 -13.43 -4.90 -8.99
N LEU A 254 -12.16 -4.53 -9.21
CA LEU A 254 -11.80 -3.53 -10.20
C LEU A 254 -12.14 -3.97 -11.62
N LEU A 255 -12.00 -5.26 -11.93
CA LEU A 255 -12.16 -5.80 -13.28
C LEU A 255 -13.53 -6.45 -13.52
N ASP A 256 -14.39 -6.56 -12.51
CA ASP A 256 -15.67 -7.29 -12.61
C ASP A 256 -15.47 -8.74 -13.09
N ILE A 257 -14.43 -9.40 -12.59
CA ILE A 257 -14.10 -10.81 -12.91
C ILE A 257 -14.07 -11.65 -11.65
N PRO A 258 -14.74 -12.82 -11.63
CA PRO A 258 -14.68 -13.70 -10.47
C PRO A 258 -13.35 -14.46 -10.44
N ASN A 259 -12.66 -14.42 -9.30
CA ASN A 259 -11.51 -15.29 -8.98
C ASN A 259 -10.39 -15.28 -10.04
N PRO A 260 -9.72 -14.13 -10.27
CA PRO A 260 -8.60 -14.04 -11.20
C PRO A 260 -7.50 -15.03 -10.81
N GLN A 261 -6.89 -15.64 -11.82
CA GLN A 261 -5.74 -16.52 -11.65
C GLN A 261 -4.48 -15.66 -11.55
N LEU A 262 -3.93 -15.55 -10.35
CA LEU A 262 -2.77 -14.73 -10.05
C LEU A 262 -1.65 -15.58 -9.44
N THR A 263 -0.41 -15.19 -9.73
CA THR A 263 0.77 -15.77 -9.09
C THR A 263 0.76 -15.38 -7.61
N SER A 264 0.92 -16.39 -6.76
CA SER A 264 1.11 -16.20 -5.31
C SER A 264 2.45 -15.52 -5.05
N ILE A 265 2.54 -14.73 -3.98
CA ILE A 265 3.75 -14.01 -3.57
C ILE A 265 4.97 -14.90 -3.22
N LYS A 266 4.85 -16.24 -3.29
CA LYS A 266 5.88 -17.24 -2.95
C LYS A 266 7.33 -16.84 -3.25
#